data_AF-A0A7J9QXK1-F1
#
_entry.id   AF-A0A7J9QXK1-F1
#
_cell.length_a   1.000
_cell.length_b   1.000
_cell.length_c   1.000
_cell.angle_alpha   90.00
_cell.angle_beta   90.00
_cell.angle_gamma   90.00
#
_symmetry.space_group_name_H-M   'P 1'
#
loop_
_entity.id
_entity.type
_entity.pdbx_description
1 polymer ?
#
loop_
_entity_poly.entity_id
_entity_poly.type
_entity_poly.pdbx_seq_one_letter_code
_entity_poly.pdbx_strand_id
1 'polypeptide(L)' 'CTAVSNIILNEQMRQMGRKKHTREINDIWTKHLFEQLEFEQYDENFQKTNGKPTFLTMDTRELNL' A
#
# COMPACT_ATOMS: atom_id res chain seq x y z
N CYS A 1 7.61 3.92 6.17
CA CYS A 1 6.99 5.17 6.69
C CYS A 1 5.74 5.48 5.88
N THR A 2 4.59 5.66 6.53
CA THR A 2 3.28 5.92 5.89
C THR A 2 3.32 7.11 4.93
N ALA A 3 3.89 8.23 5.35
CA ALA A 3 3.97 9.44 4.52
C ALA A 3 4.80 9.21 3.25
N VAL A 4 5.96 8.55 3.37
CA VAL A 4 6.83 8.23 2.23
C VAL A 4 6.12 7.26 1.28
N SER A 5 5.50 6.21 1.80
CA SER A 5 4.73 5.25 1.00
C SER A 5 3.57 5.93 0.25
N ASN A 6 2.87 6.87 0.90
CA ASN A 6 1.79 7.62 0.27
C ASN A 6 2.29 8.49 -0.89
N ILE A 7 3.43 9.18 -0.71
CA ILE A 7 4.04 10.00 -1.78
C ILE A 7 4.45 9.13 -2.96
N ILE A 8 5.15 8.02 -2.71
CA ILE A 8 5.62 7.10 -3.76
C ILE A 8 4.43 6.55 -4.56
N LEU A 9 3.37 6.12 -3.88
CA LEU A 9 2.21 5.55 -4.55
C LEU A 9 1.45 6.58 -5.41
N ASN A 10 1.28 7.82 -4.92
CA ASN A 10 0.70 8.90 -5.72
C ASN A 10 1.57 9.20 -6.95
N GLU A 11 2.89 9.24 -6.79
CA GLU A 11 3.81 9.49 -7.89
C GLU A 11 3.78 8.37 -8.95
N GLN A 12 3.74 7.10 -8.53
CA GLN A 12 3.60 5.97 -9.45
C GLN A 12 2.29 6.05 -10.25
N MET A 13 1.17 6.32 -9.58
CA MET A 13 -0.14 6.47 -10.24
C MET A 13 -0.18 7.65 -11.22
N ARG A 14 0.51 8.75 -10.88
CA ARG A 14 0.70 9.90 -11.77
C ARG A 14 1.48 9.51 -13.02
N GLN A 15 2.57 8.76 -12.88
CA GLN A 15 3.39 8.29 -14.00
C GLN A 15 2.62 7.33 -14.92
N MET A 16 1.71 6.53 -14.36
CA MET A 16 0.78 5.67 -15.13
C MET A 16 -0.35 6.45 -15.84
N GLY A 17 -0.41 7.78 -15.69
CA GLY A 17 -1.42 8.62 -16.34
C GLY A 17 -2.81 8.54 -15.70
N ARG A 18 -2.96 7.92 -14.51
CA ARG A 18 -4.24 7.86 -13.82
C ARG A 18 -4.61 9.21 -13.23
N LYS A 19 -5.78 9.72 -13.58
CA LYS A 19 -6.31 10.98 -13.03
C LYS A 19 -7.12 10.71 -11.77
N LYS A 20 -7.11 11.65 -10.82
CA LYS A 20 -7.91 11.61 -9.57
C LYS A 20 -7.63 10.38 -8.66
N HIS A 21 -6.47 9.74 -8.81
CA HIS A 21 -6.07 8.54 -8.05
C HIS A 21 -5.91 8.77 -6.53
N THR A 22 -5.72 10.01 -6.09
CA THR A 22 -5.51 10.34 -4.66
C THR A 22 -6.66 9.88 -3.78
N ARG A 23 -7.91 9.92 -4.28
CA ARG A 23 -9.06 9.43 -3.52
C ARG A 23 -8.99 7.91 -3.31
N GLU A 24 -8.72 7.16 -4.39
CA GLU A 24 -8.58 5.70 -4.34
C GLU A 24 -7.46 5.28 -3.37
N ILE A 25 -6.33 5.98 -3.40
CA ILE A 25 -5.20 5.75 -2.48
C ILE A 25 -5.61 6.03 -1.02
N ASN A 26 -6.31 7.15 -0.77
CA ASN A 26 -6.76 7.49 0.58
C ASN A 26 -7.78 6.48 1.13
N ASP A 27 -8.67 5.96 0.27
CA ASP A 27 -9.65 4.95 0.64
C ASP A 27 -8.92 3.65 1.07
N ILE A 28 -7.88 3.22 0.34
CA ILE A 28 -7.06 2.05 0.71
C ILE A 28 -6.31 2.27 2.03
N TRP A 29 -5.71 3.44 2.22
CA TRP A 29 -5.08 3.79 3.51
C TRP A 29 -6.08 3.75 4.66
N THR A 30 -7.30 4.24 4.43
CA THR A 30 -8.36 4.24 5.45
C THR A 30 -8.74 2.82 5.84
N LYS A 31 -8.90 1.92 4.85
CA LYS A 31 -9.17 0.49 5.08
C LYS A 31 -8.10 -0.17 5.95
N HIS A 32 -6.83 0.14 5.70
CA HIS A 32 -5.71 -0.43 6.46
C HIS A 32 -5.54 0.14 7.87
N LEU A 33 -5.78 1.43 8.05
CA LEU A 33 -5.50 2.11 9.32
C LEU A 33 -6.69 2.06 10.29
N PHE A 34 -7.92 2.03 9.76
CA PHE A 34 -9.13 2.21 10.55
C PHE A 34 -10.18 1.13 10.34
N GLU A 35 -10.05 0.29 9.30
CA GLU A 35 -10.90 -0.88 9.10
C GLU A 35 -10.10 -2.18 9.36
N GLN A 36 -10.68 -3.33 8.98
CA GLN A 36 -10.09 -4.66 9.22
C GLN A 36 -9.25 -5.17 8.03
N LEU A 37 -8.74 -4.28 7.17
CA LEU A 37 -7.85 -4.70 6.10
C LEU A 37 -6.42 -4.80 6.62
N GLU A 38 -5.94 -6.01 6.84
CA GLU A 38 -4.59 -6.22 7.36
C GLU A 38 -3.50 -5.80 6.34
N PHE A 39 -2.38 -5.30 6.85
CA PHE A 39 -1.19 -5.09 6.03
C PHE A 39 -0.58 -6.43 5.62
N GLU A 40 -0.07 -6.51 4.39
CA GLU A 40 0.69 -7.68 3.97
C GLU A 40 2.06 -7.68 4.65
N GLN A 41 2.46 -8.85 5.13
CA GLN A 41 3.67 -9.06 5.93
C GLN A 41 4.73 -9.77 5.11
N TYR A 42 5.95 -9.24 5.13
CA TYR A 42 7.08 -9.81 4.37
C TYR A 42 8.34 -9.93 5.23
N ASP A 43 9.13 -10.96 4.96
CA ASP A 43 10.41 -11.25 5.63
C ASP A 43 11.59 -10.53 4.97
N GLU A 44 12.80 -10.72 5.51
CA GLU A 44 14.04 -10.12 4.97
C GLU A 44 14.39 -10.53 3.53
N ASN A 45 13.81 -11.60 3.02
CA ASN A 45 13.99 -12.10 1.65
C ASN A 45 12.87 -11.62 0.70
N PHE A 46 12.04 -10.67 1.14
CA PHE A 46 10.89 -10.16 0.38
C PHE A 46 9.85 -11.23 0.06
N GLN A 47 9.72 -12.25 0.92
CA GLN A 47 8.68 -13.27 0.81
C GLN A 47 7.55 -13.02 1.81
N LYS A 48 6.31 -13.33 1.42
CA LYS A 48 5.16 -13.24 2.33
C LYS A 48 5.38 -14.15 3.53
N THR A 49 5.11 -13.63 4.73
CA THR A 49 5.34 -14.37 5.97
C THR A 49 4.22 -14.15 6.97
N ASN A 50 3.89 -15.18 7.74
CA ASN A 50 3.03 -15.10 8.93
C ASN A 50 3.85 -15.12 10.23
N GLY A 51 5.19 -15.10 10.11
CA GLY A 51 6.12 -15.10 11.22
C GLY A 51 6.43 -13.70 11.72
N LYS A 52 7.72 -13.40 11.93
CA LYS A 52 8.16 -12.06 12.29
C LYS A 52 8.42 -11.25 11.00
N PRO A 53 7.59 -10.24 10.67
CA PRO A 53 7.81 -9.44 9.49
C PRO A 53 9.00 -8.50 9.66
N THR A 54 9.74 -8.30 8.58
CA THR A 54 10.76 -7.24 8.45
C THR A 54 10.13 -5.97 7.89
N PHE A 55 9.12 -6.11 7.02
CA PHE A 55 8.37 -4.99 6.46
C PHE A 55 6.89 -5.30 6.29
N LEU A 56 6.09 -4.23 6.36
CA LEU A 56 4.66 -4.24 6.12
C LEU A 56 4.38 -3.45 4.85
N THR A 57 3.45 -3.95 4.03
CA THR A 57 3.06 -3.31 2.78
C THR A 57 1.54 -3.23 2.69
N MET A 58 1.04 -2.23 1.97
CA MET A 58 -0.39 -2.11 1.71
C MET A 58 -0.82 -3.12 0.66
N ASP A 59 -2.00 -3.70 0.86
CA ASP A 59 -2.74 -4.35 -0.19
C ASP A 59 -3.29 -3.31 -1.16
N THR A 60 -2.66 -3.22 -2.33
CA THR A 60 -3.01 -2.26 -3.38
C THR A 60 -3.63 -2.94 -4.60
N ARG A 61 -4.15 -4.18 -4.45
CA ARG A 61 -4.75 -4.94 -5.57
C ARG A 61 -5.87 -4.17 -6.26
N GLU A 62 -6.64 -3.38 -5.51
CA GLU A 62 -7.69 -2.51 -6.07
C GLU A 62 -7.16 -1.44 -7.05
N LEU A 63 -5.88 -1.08 -6.96
CA LEU A 63 -5.25 -0.10 -7.84
C LEU A 63 -4.81 -0.69 -9.17
N ASN A 64 -4.86 -2.00 -9.40
CA ASN A 64 -4.37 -2.67 -10.63
C ASN A 64 -3.02 -2.09 -11.10
N LEU A 65 -2.04 -2.09 -10.19
CA LEU A 65 -0.65 -1.67 -10.41
C LEU A 65 0.15 -2.74 -11.17
#